data_AF-A0A3B9FK55-F1
#
_entry.id   AF-A0A3B9FK55-F1
#
_cell.length_a   1.000
_cell.length_b   1.000
_cell.length_c   1.000
_cell.angle_alpha   90.00
_cell.angle_beta   90.00
_cell.angle_gamma   90.00
#
_symmetry.space_group_name_H-M   'P 1'
#
loop_
_entity.id
_entity.type
_entity.pdbx_description
1 polymer ?
#
loop_
_entity_poly.entity_id
_entity_poly.type
_entity_poly.pdbx_seq_one_letter_code
_entity_poly.pdbx_strand_id
1 'polypeptide(L)' 'PMGGGEGRTSGGGHPSSPWGQLSKGFPTRKKSKPSNSQILVRRNGRRVK' A
#
# COMPACT_ATOMS: atom_id res chain seq x y z
N PRO A 1 1.51 1.11 -14.24
CA PRO A 1 0.22 0.94 -14.94
C PRO A 1 -0.33 2.21 -15.57
N MET A 2 -0.14 3.37 -14.93
CA MET A 2 -0.85 4.60 -15.29
C MET A 2 -0.30 5.31 -16.54
N GLY A 3 0.33 4.55 -17.44
CA GLY A 3 0.83 5.06 -18.71
C GLY A 3 -0.28 5.12 -19.76
N GLY A 4 -0.08 5.96 -20.76
CA GLY A 4 -1.05 6.17 -21.85
C GLY A 4 -1.89 7.43 -21.68
N GLY A 5 -2.63 7.73 -22.74
CA GLY A 5 -3.36 8.97 -22.90
C GLY A 5 -2.52 10.05 -23.61
N GLU A 6 -3.17 10.79 -24.48
CA GLU A 6 -2.55 11.88 -25.23
C GLU A 6 -2.25 13.07 -24.31
N GLY A 7 -1.04 13.63 -24.41
CA GLY A 7 -0.60 14.72 -23.54
C GLY A 7 -0.44 14.31 -22.08
N ARG A 8 -0.59 15.28 -21.16
CA ARG A 8 -0.52 15.01 -19.72
C ARG A 8 -1.87 14.51 -19.23
N THR A 9 -1.91 13.28 -18.71
CA THR A 9 -3.12 12.70 -18.14
C THR A 9 -3.01 12.56 -16.62
N SER A 10 -4.15 12.58 -15.95
CA SER A 10 -4.27 12.36 -14.50
C SER A 10 -4.04 10.89 -14.10
N GLY A 11 -3.84 10.00 -15.08
CA GLY A 11 -3.65 8.56 -14.87
C GLY A 11 -4.95 7.77 -14.58
N GLY A 12 -6.11 8.43 -14.40
CA GLY A 12 -7.43 7.77 -14.42
C GLY A 12 -7.79 6.85 -13.25
N GLY A 13 -6.96 6.77 -12.20
CA GLY A 13 -7.21 5.86 -11.09
C GLY A 13 -6.28 6.03 -9.89
N HIS A 14 -6.44 5.16 -8.89
CA HIS A 14 -5.59 5.17 -7.72
C HIS A 14 -4.14 4.84 -8.13
N PRO A 15 -3.13 5.60 -7.65
CA PRO A 15 -1.74 5.36 -7.99
C PRO A 15 -1.34 3.93 -7.62
N SER A 16 -0.73 3.27 -8.59
CA SER A 16 -0.45 1.84 -8.56
C SER A 16 0.98 1.56 -9.03
N SER A 17 1.60 0.54 -8.45
CA SER A 17 2.94 0.07 -8.80
C SER A 17 2.93 -0.52 -10.20
N PRO A 18 4.09 -0.72 -10.84
CA PRO A 18 4.16 -1.34 -12.18
C PRO A 18 3.40 -2.67 -12.29
N TRP A 19 3.30 -3.42 -11.19
CA TRP A 19 2.60 -4.71 -11.08
C TRP A 19 1.12 -4.62 -10.64
N GLY A 20 0.55 -3.42 -10.61
CA GLY A 20 -0.87 -3.20 -10.30
C GLY A 20 -1.21 -3.12 -8.80
N GLN A 21 -0.23 -3.21 -7.91
CA GLN A 21 -0.47 -3.05 -6.48
C GLN A 21 -0.64 -1.57 -6.11
N LEU A 22 -1.68 -1.23 -5.33
CA LEU A 22 -1.93 0.13 -4.86
C LEU A 22 -0.69 0.70 -4.14
N SER A 23 -0.23 1.88 -4.57
CA SER A 23 1.00 2.51 -4.04
C SER A 23 0.76 3.45 -2.87
N LYS A 24 -0.47 3.94 -2.67
CA LYS A 24 -0.83 4.76 -1.52
C LYS A 24 -1.79 3.99 -0.61
N GLY A 25 -1.56 4.06 0.70
CA GLY A 25 -2.47 3.50 1.72
C GLY A 25 -2.53 1.98 1.84
N PHE A 26 -1.96 1.21 0.91
CA PHE A 26 -2.05 -0.26 0.96
C PHE A 26 -1.11 -0.88 2.00
N PRO A 27 -1.63 -1.64 2.99
CA PRO A 27 -0.80 -2.30 3.98
C PRO A 27 -0.13 -3.55 3.37
N THR A 28 1.20 -3.53 3.29
CA THR A 28 1.99 -4.60 2.65
C THR A 28 2.38 -5.74 3.59
N ARG A 29 2.26 -5.56 4.91
CA ARG A 29 2.66 -6.57 5.89
C ARG A 29 1.61 -7.68 6.01
N LYS A 30 2.04 -8.95 5.88
CA LYS A 30 1.19 -10.12 6.11
C LYS A 30 0.56 -10.09 7.50
N LYS A 31 -0.76 -10.31 7.57
CA LYS A 31 -1.52 -10.27 8.82
C LYS A 31 -1.09 -11.35 9.81
N SER A 32 -0.79 -12.56 9.33
CA SER A 32 -0.44 -13.73 10.15
C SER A 32 1.07 -13.94 10.39
N LYS A 33 1.89 -12.87 10.33
CA LYS A 33 3.34 -13.02 10.57
C LYS A 33 3.59 -13.34 12.06
N PRO A 34 4.34 -14.40 12.44
CA PRO A 34 4.55 -14.78 13.84
C PRO A 34 5.13 -13.65 14.70
N SER A 35 6.03 -12.84 14.12
CA SER A 35 6.59 -11.64 14.78
C SER A 35 5.56 -10.61 15.26
N ASN A 36 4.27 -10.74 14.90
CA ASN A 36 3.21 -9.86 15.44
C ASN A 36 3.15 -9.90 16.97
N SER A 37 3.41 -11.06 17.59
CA SER A 37 3.36 -11.23 19.04
C SER A 37 4.36 -10.35 19.78
N GLN A 38 5.44 -9.96 19.12
CA GLN A 38 6.51 -9.13 19.67
C GLN A 38 6.29 -7.63 19.42
N ILE A 39 5.27 -7.24 18.64
CA ILE A 39 5.03 -5.83 18.30
C ILE A 39 3.92 -5.28 19.20
N LEU A 40 4.30 -4.40 20.12
CA LEU A 40 3.37 -3.75 21.05
C LEU A 40 2.47 -2.72 20.34
N VAL A 41 3.07 -1.83 19.54
CA VAL A 41 2.37 -0.71 18.87
C VAL A 41 2.96 -0.48 17.48
N ARG A 42 2.12 -0.13 16.50
CA ARG A 42 2.57 0.26 15.15
C ARG A 42 3.14 1.68 15.16
N ARG A 43 3.90 2.05 14.12
CA ARG A 43 4.46 3.42 13.98
C ARG A 43 3.44 4.56 14.10
N ASN A 44 2.17 4.30 13.79
CA ASN A 44 1.09 5.28 13.82
C ASN A 44 0.26 5.21 15.12
N GLY A 45 0.79 4.61 16.19
CA GLY A 45 0.13 4.50 17.48
C GLY A 45 -0.99 3.45 17.54
N ARG A 46 -1.38 2.84 16.42
CA ARG A 46 -2.42 1.80 16.41
C ARG A 46 -1.89 0.50 16.99
N ARG A 47 -2.71 -0.18 17.79
CA ARG A 47 -2.42 -1.53 18.31
C ARG A 47 -2.33 -2.53 17.15
N VAL A 48 -1.44 -3.51 17.29
CA VAL A 48 -1.33 -4.63 16.34
C VAL A 48 -2.52 -5.56 16.53
N LYS A 49 -3.19 -5.92 15.44
CA LYS A 49 -4.23 -6.96 15.40
C LYS A 49 -3.59 -8.32 15.21
#